data_AF-A0A1G2G6B0-F1
#
_entry.id   AF-A0A1G2G6B0-F1
#
_cell.length_a   1.000
_cell.length_b   1.000
_cell.length_c   1.000
_cell.angle_alpha   90.00
_cell.angle_beta   90.00
_cell.angle_gamma   90.00
#
_symmetry.space_group_name_H-M   'P 1'
#
loop_
_entity.id
_entity.type
_entity.pdbx_description
1 polymer ?
#
loop_
_entity_poly.entity_id
_entity_poly.type
_entity_poly.pdbx_seq_one_letter_code
_entity_poly.pdbx_strand_id
1 'polypeptide(L)' 'MEIPLTPFLAKIILRFNPSNHWKVMCLGYGEDFEQFTELVWRDDRSLNFYDRESYPKFQLWYI' A
#
# COMPACT_ATOMS: atom_id res chain seq x y z
N MET A 1 -12.40 -4.94 5.57
CA MET A 1 -12.56 -3.61 6.23
C MET A 1 -11.49 -2.69 5.67
N GLU A 2 -11.87 -1.51 5.19
CA GLU A 2 -10.94 -0.56 4.56
C GLU A 2 -10.53 0.52 5.56
N ILE A 3 -9.25 0.57 5.91
CA ILE A 3 -8.71 1.59 6.82
C ILE A 3 -7.76 2.48 6.02
N PRO A 4 -8.03 3.80 5.88
CA PRO A 4 -7.12 4.69 5.19
C PRO A 4 -5.77 4.76 5.91
N LEU A 5 -4.68 4.69 5.16
CA LEU A 5 -3.32 4.73 5.69
C LEU A 5 -2.59 6.00 5.26
N THR A 6 -1.78 6.54 6.17
CA THR A 6 -0.76 7.52 5.80
C THR A 6 0.43 6.82 5.16
N PRO A 7 1.19 7.48 4.27
CA PRO A 7 2.42 6.92 3.67
C PRO A 7 3.39 6.30 4.68
N PHE A 8 3.54 6.96 5.84
CA PHE A 8 4.39 6.51 6.92
C PHE A 8 3.89 5.18 7.52
N LEU A 9 2.60 5.10 7.86
CA LEU A 9 2.00 3.88 8.39
C LEU A 9 1.97 2.76 7.35
N ALA A 10 1.69 3.06 6.09
CA ALA A 10 1.74 2.11 5.00
C ALA A 10 3.13 1.46 4.88
N LYS A 11 4.19 2.26 4.93
CA LYS A 11 5.57 1.75 4.87
C LYS A 11 5.95 0.90 6.09
N ILE A 12 5.51 1.31 7.29
CA ILE A 12 5.74 0.55 8.52
C ILE A 12 4.99 -0.78 8.45
N ILE A 13 3.70 -0.75 8.17
CA ILE A 13 2.88 -1.95 8.12
C ILE A 13 3.43 -2.87 7.05
N LEU A 14 3.70 -2.39 5.83
CA LEU A 14 4.26 -3.19 4.76
C LEU A 14 5.58 -3.87 5.17
N ARG A 15 6.48 -3.15 5.86
CA ARG A 15 7.76 -3.68 6.33
C ARG A 15 7.62 -4.75 7.41
N PHE A 16 6.70 -4.55 8.34
CA PHE A 16 6.57 -5.38 9.54
C PHE A 16 5.47 -6.42 9.44
N ASN A 17 4.64 -6.39 8.40
CA ASN A 17 3.46 -7.24 8.25
C ASN A 17 3.84 -8.72 8.34
N PRO A 18 3.61 -9.38 9.50
CA PRO A 18 3.97 -10.77 9.69
C PRO A 18 2.81 -11.70 9.31
N SER A 19 1.64 -11.13 8.98
CA SER A 19 0.40 -11.85 8.75
C SER A 19 -0.12 -11.58 7.35
N ASN A 20 -0.37 -12.65 6.60
CA ASN A 20 -1.02 -12.59 5.28
C ASN A 20 -2.48 -12.11 5.31
N HIS A 21 -3.04 -11.84 6.50
CA HIS A 21 -4.40 -11.33 6.70
C HIS A 21 -4.52 -9.83 6.43
N TRP A 22 -3.44 -9.08 6.64
CA TRP A 22 -3.42 -7.64 6.37
C TRP A 22 -2.78 -7.40 5.02
N LYS A 23 -3.44 -6.65 4.14
CA LYS A 23 -2.88 -6.22 2.86
C LYS A 23 -2.82 -4.72 2.80
N VAL A 24 -1.65 -4.20 2.44
CA VAL A 24 -1.49 -2.78 2.14
C VAL A 24 -1.84 -2.61 0.67
N MET A 25 -2.85 -1.81 0.38
CA MET A 25 -3.30 -1.52 -0.98
C MET A 25 -2.95 -0.08 -1.34
N CYS A 26 -2.56 0.16 -2.59
CA CYS A 26 -2.31 1.49 -3.13
C CYS A 26 -3.19 1.74 -4.35
N LEU A 27 -3.89 2.87 -4.36
CA LEU A 27 -4.63 3.35 -5.53
C LEU A 27 -3.64 3.86 -6.57
N GLY A 28 -3.91 3.53 -7.84
CA GLY A 28 -3.12 4.07 -8.94
C GLY A 28 -1.75 3.41 -9.12
N TYR A 29 -1.52 2.29 -8.42
CA TYR A 29 -0.29 1.52 -8.53
C TYR A 29 -0.45 0.37 -9.53
N GLY A 30 0.38 0.33 -10.57
CA GLY A 30 0.33 -0.69 -11.64
C GLY A 30 -0.17 -0.15 -12.98
N GLU A 31 -0.69 -1.02 -13.84
CA GLU A 31 -1.20 -0.63 -15.17
C GLU A 31 -2.61 0.00 -15.11
N ASP A 32 -3.36 -0.25 -14.02
CA ASP A 32 -4.72 0.25 -13.83
C ASP A 32 -4.75 1.38 -12.78
N PHE A 33 -4.74 2.62 -13.26
CA PHE A 33 -4.72 3.81 -12.42
C PHE A 33 -5.98 4.03 -11.57
N GLU A 34 -7.06 3.30 -11.86
CA GLU A 34 -8.34 3.41 -11.16
C GLU A 34 -8.54 2.36 -10.06
N GLN A 35 -7.63 1.38 -9.93
CA GLN A 35 -7.77 0.26 -9.00
C GLN A 35 -6.78 0.32 -7.84
N PHE A 36 -7.16 -0.36 -6.75
CA PHE A 36 -6.29 -0.61 -5.62
C PHE A 36 -5.48 -1.89 -5.86
N THR A 37 -4.16 -1.75 -5.88
CA THR A 37 -3.23 -2.87 -6.07
C THR A 37 -2.53 -3.18 -4.75
N GLU A 38 -2.33 -4.46 -4.49
CA GLU A 38 -1.60 -4.93 -3.31
C GLU A 38 -0.12 -4.54 -3.42
N LEU A 39 0.39 -3.94 -2.36
CA LEU A 39 1.82 -3.71 -2.15
C LEU A 39 2.42 -4.89 -1.39
N VAL A 40 3.55 -5.36 -1.88
CA VAL A 40 4.35 -6.45 -1.30
C VAL A 40 5.74 -5.93 -0.98
N TRP A 41 6.16 -6.04 0.28
CA TRP A 41 7.45 -5.52 0.73
C TRP A 41 8.64 -5.97 -0.12
N ARG A 42 8.60 -7.22 -0.62
CA ARG A 42 9.68 -7.80 -1.41
C ARG A 42 9.95 -7.00 -2.69
N ASP A 43 8.90 -6.57 -3.36
CA ASP A 43 8.97 -5.93 -4.67
C ASP A 43 8.89 -4.40 -4.56
N ASP A 44 8.15 -3.90 -3.55
CA ASP A 44 7.74 -2.49 -3.45
C ASP A 44 8.50 -1.69 -2.38
N ARG A 45 9.49 -2.28 -1.70
CA ARG A 45 10.26 -1.57 -0.65
C ARG A 45 10.97 -0.30 -1.12
N SER A 46 11.27 -0.20 -2.42
CA SER A 46 11.99 0.93 -3.03
C SER A 46 11.08 2.07 -3.49
N LEU A 47 9.75 1.88 -3.46
CA LEU A 47 8.82 2.92 -3.88
C LEU A 47 8.90 4.14 -2.93
N ASN A 48 8.62 5.32 -3.48
CA ASN A 48 8.55 6.55 -2.70
C ASN A 48 7.11 6.83 -2.25
N PHE A 49 6.71 6.28 -1.11
CA PHE A 49 5.33 6.38 -0.59
C PHE A 49 4.87 7.84 -0.34
N TYR A 50 5.80 8.79 -0.25
CA TYR A 50 5.49 10.21 -0.05
C TYR A 50 5.19 10.96 -1.35
N ASP A 51 5.46 10.34 -2.50
CA ASP A 51 5.08 10.89 -3.80
C ASP A 51 3.56 10.75 -4.00
N ARG A 52 2.86 11.88 -3.90
CA ARG A 52 1.40 11.93 -4.00
C ARG A 52 0.90 11.92 -5.44
N GLU A 53 1.76 12.15 -6.43
CA GLU A 53 1.39 12.00 -7.84
C GLU A 53 1.30 10.53 -8.21
N SER A 54 2.34 9.75 -7.91
CA SER A 54 2.36 8.32 -8.23
C SER A 54 1.56 7.46 -7.24
N TYR A 55 1.48 7.86 -5.97
CA TYR A 55 0.82 7.08 -4.91
C TYR A 55 -0.21 7.93 -4.15
N PRO A 56 -1.35 8.24 -4.76
CA PRO A 56 -2.31 9.20 -4.22
C PRO A 56 -3.01 8.71 -2.95
N LYS A 57 -3.20 7.39 -2.77
CA LYS A 57 -3.99 6.86 -1.66
C LYS A 57 -3.56 5.45 -1.25
N PHE A 58 -3.39 5.25 0.07
CA PHE A 58 -3.10 3.94 0.66
C PHE A 58 -4.27 3.48 1.53
N GLN A 59 -4.53 2.18 1.53
CA GLN A 59 -5.51 1.52 2.39
C GLN A 59 -4.93 0.25 3.01
N LEU A 60 -5.42 -0.10 4.19
CA LEU A 60 -5.22 -1.40 4.80
C LEU A 60 -6.49 -2.22 4.63
N TRP A 61 -6.36 -3.40 4.06
CA TRP A 61 -7.44 -4.36 3.90
C TRP A 61 -7.20 -5.53 4.84
N TYR A 62 -8.27 -6.00 5.48
CA TYR A 62 -8.28 -7.23 6.27
C TYR A 62 -9.05 -8.31 5.48
N ILE A 63 -8.44 -9.49 5.34
CA ILE A 63 -9.00 -10.66 4.66
C ILE A 63 -9.20 -11.83 5.63
#